data_AF-A0A6A3V9N0-F1
#
_entry.id   AF-A0A6A3V9N0-F1
#
_cell.length_a   1.000
_cell.length_b   1.000
_cell.length_c   1.000
_cell.angle_alpha   90.00
_cell.angle_beta   90.00
_cell.angle_gamma   90.00
#
_symmetry.space_group_name_H-M   'P 1'
#
loop_
_entity.id
_entity.type
_entity.pdbx_description
1 polymer ?
#
loop_
_entity_poly.entity_id
_entity_poly.type
_entity_poly.pdbx_seq_one_letter_code
_entity_poly.pdbx_strand_id
1 'polypeptide(L)'
;MRGQTPDDYRPNKRMLPDAIRTACRGYQHLDALLAIADSGVRAPVSEGMPHQHVYPTNHKSAADRYPVLIKNIRKEQDLWRCFVLDLDILGIWPEVRISPFGVVDKGDADPLTSGRVIHDLSFPEGASINDATDATSICTPVFEPCDAIAVEILRQRRHQPDVEIQ
;
A
#
# COMPACT_ATOMS: atom_id res chain seq x y z
N MET A 1 -9.64 -12.47 0.72
CA MET A 1 -8.60 -13.16 -0.11
C MET A 1 -8.81 -12.77 -1.57
N ARG A 2 -7.79 -12.36 -2.33
CA ARG A 2 -7.94 -11.79 -3.69
C ARG A 2 -8.26 -12.84 -4.78
N GLY A 3 -9.11 -13.83 -4.49
CA GLY A 3 -9.54 -14.86 -5.45
C GLY A 3 -8.38 -15.64 -6.08
N GLN A 4 -7.34 -15.97 -5.29
CA GLN A 4 -6.27 -16.86 -5.75
C GLN A 4 -6.85 -18.20 -6.18
N THR A 5 -6.42 -18.69 -7.34
CA THR A 5 -6.79 -20.00 -7.85
C THR A 5 -5.52 -20.84 -7.95
N PRO A 6 -5.64 -22.18 -8.02
CA PRO A 6 -4.50 -23.05 -8.27
C PRO A 6 -3.74 -22.71 -9.56
N ASP A 7 -4.40 -22.06 -10.53
CA ASP A 7 -3.79 -21.73 -11.82
C ASP A 7 -3.29 -20.26 -11.91
N ASP A 8 -3.69 -19.38 -10.99
CA ASP A 8 -3.24 -17.98 -10.94
C ASP A 8 -3.00 -17.53 -9.49
N TYR A 9 -1.74 -17.75 -9.08
CA TYR A 9 -1.21 -17.37 -7.77
C TYR A 9 -0.77 -15.92 -7.67
N ARG A 10 -0.75 -15.17 -8.78
CA ARG A 10 -0.18 -13.82 -8.80
C ARG A 10 -0.87 -12.94 -7.75
N PRO A 11 -0.09 -12.18 -6.96
CA PRO A 11 -0.67 -11.32 -5.93
C PRO A 11 -1.44 -10.13 -6.53
N ASN A 12 -0.97 -9.63 -7.68
CA ASN A 12 -1.52 -8.47 -8.38
C ASN A 12 -2.34 -8.87 -9.62
N LYS A 13 -3.45 -9.56 -9.41
CA LYS A 13 -4.29 -10.11 -10.51
C LYS A 13 -4.79 -9.09 -11.54
N ARG A 14 -4.86 -7.81 -11.17
CA ARG A 14 -5.28 -6.73 -12.07
C ARG A 14 -4.13 -6.17 -12.93
N MET A 15 -2.89 -6.50 -12.60
CA MET A 15 -1.72 -6.10 -13.37
C MET A 15 -1.42 -7.20 -14.39
N LEU A 16 -1.66 -6.92 -15.66
CA LEU A 16 -1.43 -7.86 -16.76
C LEU A 16 -0.03 -7.62 -17.35
N PRO A 17 0.93 -8.56 -17.19
CA PRO A 17 2.30 -8.38 -17.66
C PRO A 17 2.39 -8.01 -19.16
N ASP A 18 1.58 -8.63 -20.02
CA ASP A 18 1.59 -8.34 -21.46
C ASP A 18 1.09 -6.93 -21.80
N ALA A 19 0.07 -6.46 -21.08
CA ALA A 19 -0.43 -5.09 -21.22
C ALA A 19 0.64 -4.09 -20.76
N ILE A 20 1.30 -4.36 -19.63
CA ILE A 20 2.39 -3.53 -19.10
C ILE A 20 3.57 -3.49 -20.08
N ARG A 21 3.98 -4.65 -20.62
CA ARG A 21 5.08 -4.74 -21.61
C ARG A 21 4.81 -3.90 -22.85
N THR A 22 3.55 -3.87 -23.29
CA THR A 22 3.14 -3.11 -24.47
C THR A 22 3.05 -1.62 -24.17
N ALA A 23 2.33 -1.25 -23.11
CA ALA A 23 2.08 0.15 -22.76
C ALA A 23 3.32 0.88 -22.25
N CYS A 24 4.22 0.19 -21.53
CA CYS A 24 5.43 0.77 -20.94
C CYS A 24 6.69 0.42 -21.73
N ARG A 25 6.58 0.15 -23.04
CA ARG A 25 7.74 -0.14 -23.89
C ARG A 25 8.72 1.03 -23.87
N GLY A 26 9.99 0.73 -23.58
CA GLY A 26 11.06 1.74 -23.48
C GLY A 26 11.13 2.43 -22.11
N TYR A 27 10.24 2.11 -21.16
CA TYR A 27 10.37 2.58 -19.80
C TYR A 27 11.58 1.94 -19.11
N GLN A 28 12.43 2.76 -18.51
CA GLN A 28 13.69 2.33 -17.90
C GLN A 28 13.55 1.26 -16.80
N HIS A 29 12.39 1.16 -16.14
CA HIS A 29 12.13 0.18 -15.08
C HIS A 29 11.03 -0.82 -15.46
N LEU A 30 10.84 -1.07 -16.75
CA LEU A 30 9.83 -2.02 -17.24
C LEU A 30 9.97 -3.40 -16.57
N ASP A 31 11.18 -3.91 -16.44
CA ASP A 31 11.41 -5.23 -15.82
C ASP A 31 10.96 -5.27 -14.35
N ALA A 32 11.17 -4.18 -13.60
CA ALA A 32 10.69 -4.07 -12.23
C ALA A 32 9.16 -4.04 -12.17
N LEU A 33 8.49 -3.32 -13.08
CA LEU A 33 7.03 -3.31 -13.17
C LEU A 33 6.46 -4.70 -13.49
N LEU A 34 7.11 -5.44 -14.39
CA LEU A 34 6.72 -6.81 -14.73
C LEU A 34 6.92 -7.76 -13.56
N ALA A 35 8.04 -7.65 -12.84
CA ALA A 35 8.30 -8.41 -11.62
C ALA A 35 7.26 -8.13 -10.53
N ILE A 36 6.83 -6.87 -10.36
CA ILE A 36 5.77 -6.50 -9.40
C ILE A 36 4.41 -7.09 -9.83
N ALA A 37 4.09 -7.06 -11.12
CA ALA A 37 2.84 -7.64 -11.62
C ALA A 37 2.78 -9.15 -11.40
N ASP A 38 3.90 -9.84 -11.64
CA ASP A 38 4.03 -11.28 -11.54
C ASP A 38 4.12 -11.77 -10.08
N SER A 39 5.04 -11.18 -9.32
CA SER A 39 5.50 -11.68 -8.03
C SER A 39 5.15 -10.77 -6.84
N GLY A 40 4.52 -9.62 -7.10
CA GLY A 40 4.20 -8.62 -6.07
C GLY A 40 5.38 -7.71 -5.73
N VAL A 41 5.09 -6.68 -4.93
CA VAL A 41 6.13 -5.77 -4.42
C VAL A 41 6.96 -6.51 -3.36
N ARG A 42 8.27 -6.51 -3.54
CA ARG A 42 9.24 -7.02 -2.55
C ARG A 42 10.05 -5.85 -2.04
N ALA A 43 9.70 -5.35 -0.85
CA ALA A 43 10.51 -4.34 -0.20
C ALA A 43 11.80 -5.00 0.30
N PRO A 44 12.98 -4.49 -0.08
CA PRO A 44 14.24 -4.94 0.46
C PRO A 44 14.32 -4.44 1.90
N VAL A 45 14.05 -5.33 2.84
CA VAL A 45 14.15 -5.04 4.27
C VAL A 45 15.44 -5.67 4.77
N SER A 46 16.22 -4.90 5.53
CA SER A 46 17.49 -5.34 6.11
C SER A 46 17.28 -6.61 6.93
N GLU A 47 18.13 -7.61 6.74
CA GLU A 47 18.10 -8.83 7.54
C GLU A 47 18.29 -8.51 9.03
N GLY A 48 17.57 -9.22 9.90
CA GLY A 48 17.77 -9.11 11.36
C GLY A 48 16.96 -8.02 12.06
N MET A 49 15.82 -7.59 11.50
CA MET A 49 14.89 -6.73 12.24
C MET A 49 14.57 -7.37 13.60
N PRO A 50 14.71 -6.64 14.73
CA PRO A 50 14.53 -7.23 16.05
C PRO A 50 13.08 -7.68 16.24
N HIS A 51 12.88 -8.84 16.84
CA HIS A 51 11.55 -9.31 17.22
C HIS A 51 10.86 -8.28 18.11
N GLN A 52 9.59 -8.00 17.80
CA GLN A 52 8.83 -7.02 18.56
C GLN A 52 8.22 -7.68 19.79
N HIS A 53 8.87 -7.51 20.95
CA HIS A 53 8.35 -7.99 22.23
C HIS A 53 7.35 -7.01 22.89
N VAL A 54 7.42 -5.73 22.50
CA VAL A 54 6.53 -4.66 22.99
C VAL A 54 5.92 -3.97 21.78
N TYR A 55 4.59 -3.88 21.76
CA TYR A 55 3.87 -3.19 20.69
C TYR A 55 3.56 -1.74 21.07
N PRO A 56 3.63 -0.81 20.10
CA PRO A 56 3.37 0.59 20.34
C PRO A 56 1.88 0.81 20.64
N THR A 57 1.60 1.75 21.53
CA THR A 57 0.24 2.26 21.71
C THR A 57 -0.20 3.03 20.47
N ASN A 58 -1.49 2.97 20.14
CA ASN A 58 -2.07 3.81 19.10
C ASN A 58 -1.82 5.30 19.38
N HIS A 59 -1.71 6.09 18.30
CA HIS A 59 -1.62 7.54 18.40
C HIS A 59 -2.85 8.10 19.12
N LYS A 60 -2.68 9.26 19.78
CA LYS A 60 -3.76 9.92 20.51
C LYS A 60 -5.01 10.14 19.65
N SER A 61 -4.84 10.48 18.36
CA SER A 61 -5.95 10.66 17.42
C SER A 61 -6.79 9.40 17.19
N ALA A 62 -6.19 8.21 17.33
CA ALA A 62 -6.89 6.93 17.26
C ALA A 62 -7.48 6.51 18.60
N ALA A 63 -6.79 6.79 19.70
CA ALA A 63 -7.32 6.56 21.05
C ALA A 63 -8.57 7.42 21.31
N ASP A 64 -8.50 8.73 21.04
CA ASP A 64 -9.59 9.68 21.26
C ASP A 64 -10.79 9.40 20.34
N ARG A 65 -10.54 8.79 19.17
CA ARG A 65 -11.58 8.47 18.17
C ARG A 65 -11.75 6.98 17.94
N TYR A 66 -11.65 6.21 19.01
CA TYR A 66 -11.74 4.75 18.99
C TYR A 66 -12.98 4.19 18.26
N PRO A 67 -14.19 4.77 18.39
CA PRO A 67 -15.36 4.29 17.63
C PRO A 67 -15.16 4.38 16.11
N VAL A 68 -14.49 5.42 15.62
CA VAL A 68 -14.16 5.59 14.19
C VAL A 68 -13.12 4.55 13.76
N LEU A 69 -12.13 4.27 14.61
CA LEU A 69 -11.14 3.21 14.36
C LEU A 69 -11.81 1.85 14.17
N ILE A 70 -12.62 1.42 15.15
CA ILE A 70 -13.28 0.11 15.12
C ILE A 70 -14.25 -0.01 13.95
N LYS A 71 -15.05 1.03 13.68
CA LYS A 71 -15.97 1.05 12.53
C LYS A 71 -15.23 0.83 11.20
N ASN A 72 -14.10 1.49 11.01
CA ASN A 72 -13.32 1.35 9.78
C ASN A 72 -12.61 -0.02 9.70
N ILE A 73 -12.03 -0.51 10.80
CA ILE A 73 -11.42 -1.86 10.84
C ILE A 73 -12.50 -2.91 10.52
N ARG A 74 -13.67 -2.81 11.14
CA ARG A 74 -14.78 -3.74 10.88
C ARG A 74 -15.20 -3.73 9.43
N LYS A 75 -15.29 -2.55 8.81
CA LYS A 75 -15.59 -2.42 7.39
C LYS A 75 -14.54 -3.12 6.51
N GLU A 76 -13.25 -2.95 6.77
CA GLU A 76 -12.20 -3.63 6.00
C GLU A 76 -12.21 -5.15 6.25
N GLN A 77 -12.57 -5.59 7.45
CA GLN A 77 -12.78 -6.99 7.78
C GLN A 77 -13.97 -7.60 7.02
N ASP A 78 -15.12 -6.93 7.00
CA ASP A 78 -16.32 -7.34 6.26
C ASP A 78 -16.06 -7.44 4.74
N LEU A 79 -15.15 -6.62 4.24
CA LEU A 79 -14.69 -6.65 2.85
C LEU A 79 -13.57 -7.67 2.59
N TRP A 80 -13.19 -8.49 3.59
CA TRP A 80 -12.12 -9.48 3.51
C TRP A 80 -10.76 -8.90 3.09
N ARG A 81 -10.50 -7.65 3.50
CA ARG A 81 -9.26 -6.91 3.19
C ARG A 81 -8.25 -6.95 4.32
N CYS A 82 -8.67 -7.24 5.55
CA CYS A 82 -7.78 -7.44 6.69
C CYS A 82 -8.26 -8.59 7.58
N PHE A 83 -7.35 -9.08 8.42
CA PHE A 83 -7.66 -9.96 9.54
C PHE A 83 -7.53 -9.18 10.84
N VAL A 84 -8.41 -9.49 11.80
CA VAL A 84 -8.28 -9.04 13.19
C VAL A 84 -7.91 -10.28 13.98
N LEU A 85 -6.68 -10.30 14.49
CA LEU A 85 -6.08 -11.43 15.16
C LEU A 85 -5.80 -11.07 16.62
N ASP A 86 -5.71 -12.09 17.47
CA ASP A 86 -5.22 -11.91 18.83
C ASP A 86 -3.71 -11.57 18.82
N LEU A 87 -3.24 -10.86 19.85
CA LEU A 87 -1.84 -10.51 20.03
C LEU A 87 -0.93 -11.74 20.17
N ASP A 88 -1.49 -12.88 20.59
CA ASP A 88 -0.80 -14.17 20.64
C ASP A 88 -0.15 -14.57 19.30
N ILE A 89 -0.60 -13.99 18.17
CA ILE A 89 0.03 -14.18 16.86
C ILE A 89 1.52 -13.83 16.86
N LEU A 90 1.98 -12.91 17.71
CA LEU A 90 3.40 -12.55 17.81
C LEU A 90 4.27 -13.69 18.35
N GLY A 91 3.68 -14.59 19.15
CA GLY A 91 4.38 -15.80 19.63
C GLY A 91 4.51 -16.89 18.57
N ILE A 92 3.66 -16.86 17.54
CA ILE A 92 3.60 -17.86 16.47
C ILE A 92 4.33 -17.36 15.21
N TRP A 93 4.21 -16.06 14.91
CA TRP A 93 4.69 -15.46 13.69
C TRP A 93 5.66 -14.31 13.99
N PRO A 94 6.95 -14.62 14.23
CA PRO A 94 7.93 -13.65 14.69
C PRO A 94 8.26 -12.54 13.69
N GLU A 95 7.91 -12.72 12.41
CA GLU A 95 8.04 -11.75 11.33
C GLU A 95 6.92 -10.70 11.33
N VAL A 96 5.86 -10.87 12.12
CA VAL A 96 4.80 -9.86 12.25
C VAL A 96 5.32 -8.64 13.00
N ARG A 97 5.04 -7.46 12.44
CA ARG A 97 5.41 -6.16 12.99
C ARG A 97 4.15 -5.33 13.20
N ILE A 98 4.05 -4.71 14.37
CA ILE A 98 2.91 -3.89 14.79
C ILE A 98 3.30 -2.42 14.72
N SER A 99 2.57 -1.71 13.87
CA SER A 99 2.59 -0.25 13.78
C SER A 99 1.33 0.33 14.42
N PRO A 100 1.42 1.49 15.09
CA PRO A 100 0.27 2.10 15.72
C PRO A 100 -0.70 2.66 14.66
N PHE A 101 -1.97 2.73 15.02
CA PHE A 101 -2.95 3.44 14.24
C PHE A 101 -2.99 4.92 14.59
N GLY A 102 -3.24 5.74 13.58
CA GLY A 102 -3.78 7.09 13.70
C GLY A 102 -5.14 7.19 13.04
N VAL A 103 -5.92 8.22 13.38
CA VAL A 103 -7.12 8.55 12.62
C VAL A 103 -7.03 10.01 12.22
N VAL A 104 -7.19 10.30 10.93
CA VAL A 104 -7.18 11.66 10.36
C VAL A 104 -8.56 12.05 9.83
N ASP A 105 -8.79 13.33 9.64
CA ASP A 105 -10.09 13.83 9.18
C ASP A 105 -10.40 13.41 7.75
N LYS A 106 -11.70 13.32 7.44
CA LYS A 106 -12.19 12.90 6.14
C LYS A 106 -13.02 14.02 5.51
N GLY A 107 -12.31 15.00 4.95
CA GLY A 107 -12.94 16.20 4.37
C GLY A 107 -13.80 16.93 5.40
N ASP A 108 -14.97 17.42 4.97
CA ASP A 108 -15.88 18.20 5.81
C ASP A 108 -16.85 17.34 6.66
N ALA A 109 -16.63 16.03 6.74
CA ALA A 109 -17.46 15.15 7.56
C ALA A 109 -17.15 15.34 9.05
N ASP A 110 -18.14 15.12 9.91
CA ASP A 110 -17.99 15.20 11.37
C ASP A 110 -16.82 14.32 11.87
N PRO A 111 -15.74 14.93 12.43
CA PRO A 111 -14.57 14.21 12.92
C PRO A 111 -14.85 13.21 14.03
N LEU A 112 -15.97 13.33 14.76
CA LEU A 112 -16.31 12.41 15.84
C LEU A 112 -16.92 11.09 15.32
N THR A 113 -17.49 11.11 14.12
CA THR A 113 -18.19 9.95 13.52
C THR A 113 -17.55 9.46 12.22
N SER A 114 -16.61 10.24 11.67
CA SER A 114 -15.94 10.01 10.40
C SER A 114 -14.44 10.31 10.49
N GLY A 115 -13.65 9.54 9.75
CA GLY A 115 -12.20 9.70 9.68
C GLY A 115 -11.59 8.59 8.85
N ARG A 116 -10.33 8.77 8.43
CA ARG A 116 -9.52 7.73 7.80
C ARG A 116 -8.59 7.13 8.85
N VAL A 117 -8.68 5.82 9.03
CA VAL A 117 -7.70 5.07 9.81
C VAL A 117 -6.43 4.93 8.97
N ILE A 118 -5.29 5.27 9.55
CA ILE A 118 -3.98 5.16 8.92
C ILE A 118 -3.05 4.34 9.82
N HIS A 119 -2.14 3.60 9.20
CA HIS A 119 -1.06 2.91 9.89
C HIS A 119 0.19 3.79 9.85
N ASP A 120 0.87 3.92 10.99
CA ASP A 120 2.15 4.61 11.04
C ASP A 120 3.31 3.63 10.86
N LEU A 121 3.67 3.39 9.61
CA LEU A 121 4.77 2.49 9.23
C LEU A 121 6.15 3.05 9.55
N SER A 122 6.24 4.33 9.95
CA SER A 122 7.48 5.01 10.34
C SER A 122 7.71 5.02 11.86
N PHE A 123 6.84 4.35 12.63
CA PHE A 123 6.96 4.28 14.08
C PHE A 123 7.29 2.86 14.57
N PRO A 124 8.09 2.71 15.65
CA PRO A 124 8.87 3.76 16.31
C PRO A 124 10.11 4.14 15.49
N GLU A 125 10.55 5.39 15.63
CA GLU A 125 11.76 5.88 14.97
C GLU A 125 12.98 5.00 15.34
N GLY A 126 13.75 4.61 14.33
CA GLY A 126 14.93 3.76 14.44
C GLY A 126 14.65 2.25 14.50
N ALA A 127 13.37 1.84 14.58
CA ALA A 127 12.98 0.43 14.59
C ALA A 127 11.71 0.15 13.77
N SER A 128 11.26 1.11 12.96
CA SER A 128 10.09 0.96 12.11
C SER A 128 10.38 0.11 10.87
N ILE A 129 9.33 -0.31 10.16
CA ILE A 129 9.49 -0.99 8.87
C ILE A 129 10.21 -0.08 7.87
N ASN A 130 9.88 1.20 7.89
CA ASN A 130 10.48 2.18 6.99
C ASN A 130 11.98 2.35 7.29
N ASP A 131 12.39 2.37 8.56
CA ASP A 131 13.81 2.44 8.94
C ASP A 131 14.60 1.19 8.54
N ALA A 132 13.95 0.03 8.58
CA ALA A 132 14.57 -1.23 8.19
C ALA A 132 14.63 -1.42 6.66
N THR A 133 13.88 -0.63 5.89
CA THR A 133 13.85 -0.72 4.43
C THR A 133 15.15 -0.15 3.85
N ASP A 134 15.83 -0.93 3.04
CA ASP A 134 17.01 -0.48 2.30
C ASP A 134 16.59 0.53 1.23
N ALA A 135 16.73 1.81 1.55
CA ALA A 135 16.42 2.89 0.63
C ALA A 135 17.35 2.93 -0.59
N THR A 136 18.54 2.29 -0.54
CA THR A 136 19.50 2.33 -1.64
C THR A 136 19.08 1.46 -2.82
N SER A 137 18.27 0.44 -2.58
CA SER A 137 17.68 -0.42 -3.63
C SER A 137 16.34 0.10 -4.13
N ILE A 138 15.84 1.22 -3.62
CA ILE A 138 14.66 1.92 -4.12
C ILE A 138 15.09 2.99 -5.12
N CYS A 139 14.50 2.95 -6.32
CA CYS A 139 14.71 4.00 -7.31
C CYS A 139 14.28 5.37 -6.76
N THR A 140 15.18 6.34 -6.83
CA THR A 140 14.84 7.73 -6.50
C THR A 140 13.89 8.27 -7.58
N PRO A 141 12.66 8.69 -7.22
CA PRO A 141 11.73 9.21 -8.20
C PRO A 141 12.27 10.51 -8.81
N VAL A 142 12.26 10.59 -10.14
CA VAL A 142 12.49 11.83 -10.87
C VAL A 142 11.12 12.40 -11.21
N PHE A 143 10.87 13.63 -10.77
CA PHE A 143 9.62 14.32 -11.06
C PHE A 143 9.77 15.14 -12.34
N GLU A 144 8.93 14.84 -13.32
CA GLU A 144 8.78 15.68 -14.50
C GLU A 144 7.56 16.61 -14.33
N PRO A 145 7.58 17.79 -14.97
CA PRO A 145 6.42 18.67 -14.99
C PRO A 145 5.17 17.96 -15.53
N CYS A 146 4.02 18.14 -14.86
CA CYS A 146 2.76 17.46 -15.21
C CYS A 146 2.18 17.86 -16.58
N ASP A 147 2.70 18.91 -17.21
CA ASP A 147 2.25 19.37 -18.52
C ASP A 147 2.54 18.34 -19.63
N ALA A 148 3.62 17.56 -19.52
CA ALA A 148 3.92 16.46 -20.42
C ALA A 148 2.79 15.42 -20.45
N ILE A 149 2.20 15.10 -19.30
CA ILE A 149 1.05 14.18 -19.19
C ILE A 149 -0.19 14.80 -19.83
N ALA A 150 -0.46 16.09 -19.56
CA ALA A 150 -1.60 16.79 -20.15
C ALA A 150 -1.50 16.86 -21.68
N VAL A 151 -0.31 17.14 -22.20
CA VAL A 151 -0.03 17.15 -23.65
C VAL A 151 -0.27 15.77 -24.25
N GLU A 152 0.21 14.70 -23.62
CA GLU A 152 0.01 13.34 -24.10
C GLU A 152 -1.46 12.93 -24.09
N ILE A 153 -2.22 13.24 -23.03
CA ILE A 153 -3.67 12.99 -22.96
C ILE A 153 -4.39 13.69 -24.12
N LEU A 154 -4.09 14.97 -24.37
CA LEU A 154 -4.67 15.73 -25.48
C LEU A 154 -4.26 15.16 -26.83
N ARG A 155 -3.03 14.68 -26.98
CA ARG A 155 -2.54 14.02 -28.21
C ARG A 155 -3.31 12.72 -28.47
N GLN A 156 -3.50 11.88 -27.46
CA GLN A 156 -4.24 10.62 -27.57
C GLN A 156 -5.71 10.86 -27.94
N ARG A 157 -6.39 11.83 -27.31
CA ARG A 157 -7.76 12.23 -27.70
C ARG A 157 -7.87 12.65 -29.17
N ARG A 158 -6.85 13.32 -29.71
CA ARG A 158 -6.84 13.70 -31.14
C ARG A 158 -6.66 12.50 -32.07
N HIS A 159 -5.90 11.49 -31.65
CA HIS A 159 -5.65 10.29 -32.46
C HIS A 159 -6.77 9.25 -32.35
N GLN A 160 -7.56 9.28 -31.27
CA GLN A 160 -8.68 8.37 -31.02
C GLN A 160 -9.93 9.16 -30.58
N PRO A 161 -10.56 9.92 -31.49
CA PRO A 161 -11.66 10.83 -31.13
C PRO A 161 -12.92 10.11 -30.63
N ASP A 162 -13.14 8.86 -31.03
CA ASP A 162 -14.37 8.11 -30.75
C ASP A 162 -14.21 7.03 -29.66
N VAL A 163 -13.04 6.97 -29.02
CA VAL A 163 -12.78 6.01 -27.93
C VAL A 163 -12.98 6.74 -26.60
N GLU A 164 -14.01 6.34 -25.84
CA GLU A 164 -14.13 6.72 -24.45
C GLU A 164 -12.97 6.10 -23.66
N ILE A 165 -12.13 6.96 -23.07
CA ILE A 165 -11.09 6.52 -22.14
C ILE A 165 -11.81 6.06 -20.86
N GLN A 166 -11.96 4.74 -20.68
CA GLN A 166 -12.48 4.12 -19.46
C GLN A 166 -11.41 4.02 -18.36
#